data_AF-A0A9X2E9I1-F1
#
_entry.id   AF-A0A9X2E9I1-F1
#
_cell.length_a   1.000
_cell.length_b   1.000
_cell.length_c   1.000
_cell.angle_alpha   90.00
_cell.angle_beta   90.00
_cell.angle_gamma   90.00
#
_symmetry.space_group_name_H-M   'P 1'
#
loop_
_entity.id
_entity.type
_entity.pdbx_description
1 polymer ?
#
loop_
_entity_poly.entity_id
_entity_poly.type
_entity_poly.pdbx_seq_one_letter_code
_entity_poly.pdbx_strand_id
1 'polypeptide(L)'
;MNTLKLDPVAMAAYTAIADTVSEQLAAAAAVAAGAVNPGQLSADLGLVGSEFAARFTAAVSEHAQALSTASRLVATYGQVLRDHNVASQGIDSGSAAAVTRAGEGEVSV
;
A
#
# COMPACT_ATOMS: atom_id res chain seq x y z
N MET A 1 14.30 -18.28 -20.38
CA MET A 1 13.59 -17.65 -19.24
C MET A 1 12.29 -17.07 -19.79
N ASN A 2 11.14 -17.62 -19.39
CA ASN A 2 9.84 -17.04 -19.74
C ASN A 2 9.68 -15.76 -18.91
N THR A 3 9.98 -14.62 -19.49
CA THR A 3 9.60 -13.32 -18.94
C THR A 3 8.08 -13.32 -18.80
N LEU A 4 7.61 -13.35 -17.56
CA LEU A 4 6.21 -13.18 -17.20
C LEU A 4 5.75 -11.87 -17.88
N LYS A 5 4.97 -11.96 -18.97
CA LYS A 5 4.35 -10.79 -19.58
C LYS A 5 3.27 -10.30 -18.60
N LEU A 6 3.66 -9.40 -17.71
CA LEU A 6 2.75 -8.73 -16.80
C LEU A 6 1.90 -7.76 -17.64
N ASP A 7 0.59 -8.02 -17.70
CA ASP A 7 -0.36 -7.14 -18.37
C ASP A 7 -0.38 -5.77 -17.66
N PRO A 8 -0.05 -4.67 -18.34
CA PRO A 8 -0.05 -3.33 -17.75
C PRO A 8 -1.42 -2.91 -17.19
N VAL A 9 -2.52 -3.38 -17.78
CA VAL A 9 -3.88 -3.11 -17.32
C VAL A 9 -4.13 -3.83 -16.00
N ALA A 10 -3.70 -5.09 -15.89
CA ALA A 10 -3.78 -5.84 -14.64
C ALA A 10 -2.92 -5.21 -13.54
N MET A 11 -1.70 -4.75 -13.85
CA MET A 11 -0.82 -4.05 -12.91
C MET A 11 -1.42 -2.73 -12.40
N ALA A 12 -2.05 -1.95 -13.28
CA ALA A 12 -2.76 -0.74 -12.88
C ALA A 12 -3.94 -1.05 -11.94
N ALA A 13 -4.73 -2.09 -12.24
CA ALA A 13 -5.83 -2.54 -11.39
C ALA A 13 -5.33 -3.01 -10.00
N TYR A 14 -4.27 -3.83 -9.94
CA TYR A 14 -3.68 -4.27 -8.67
C TYR A 14 -3.14 -3.11 -7.85
N THR A 15 -2.52 -2.12 -8.49
CA THR A 15 -2.05 -0.90 -7.83
C THR A 15 -3.21 -0.12 -7.22
N ALA A 16 -4.28 0.11 -7.98
CA ALA A 16 -5.45 0.84 -7.48
C ALA A 16 -6.13 0.12 -6.30
N ILE A 17 -6.19 -1.22 -6.35
CA ILE A 17 -6.69 -2.04 -5.23
C ILE A 17 -5.78 -1.90 -4.01
N ALA A 18 -4.46 -1.96 -4.19
CA ALA A 18 -3.50 -1.80 -3.10
C ALA A 18 -3.63 -0.42 -2.44
N ASP A 19 -3.72 0.65 -3.22
CA ASP A 19 -3.90 2.01 -2.70
C ASP A 19 -5.22 2.11 -1.89
N THR A 20 -6.33 1.60 -2.44
CA THR A 20 -7.64 1.60 -1.77
C THR A 20 -7.65 0.81 -0.46
N VAL A 21 -6.99 -0.34 -0.41
CA VAL A 21 -6.88 -1.16 0.80
C VAL A 21 -5.97 -0.48 1.84
N SER A 22 -4.88 0.13 1.40
CA SER A 22 -3.97 0.87 2.27
C SER A 22 -4.68 2.04 2.96
N GLU A 23 -5.48 2.80 2.21
CA GLU A 23 -6.29 3.91 2.74
C GLU A 23 -7.35 3.42 3.75
N GLN A 24 -8.08 2.35 3.43
CA GLN A 24 -9.08 1.78 4.34
C GLN A 24 -8.45 1.31 5.67
N LEU A 25 -7.29 0.67 5.61
CA LEU A 25 -6.55 0.23 6.79
C LEU A 25 -6.05 1.41 7.62
N ALA A 26 -5.57 2.48 6.98
CA ALA A 26 -5.16 3.69 7.67
C ALA A 26 -6.34 4.41 8.35
N ALA A 27 -7.48 4.49 7.67
CA ALA A 27 -8.71 5.05 8.24
C ALA A 27 -9.20 4.22 9.44
N ALA A 28 -9.19 2.89 9.33
CA ALA A 28 -9.54 1.99 10.43
C ALA A 28 -8.59 2.15 11.63
N ALA A 29 -7.29 2.31 11.39
CA ALA A 29 -6.31 2.59 12.45
C ALA A 29 -6.61 3.92 13.17
N ALA A 30 -6.93 4.98 12.42
CA ALA A 30 -7.27 6.28 12.99
C ALA A 30 -8.55 6.24 13.84
N VAL A 31 -9.57 5.53 13.35
CA VAL A 31 -10.82 5.31 14.09
C VAL A 31 -10.55 4.52 15.37
N ALA A 32 -9.81 3.41 15.29
CA ALA A 32 -9.46 2.59 16.45
C ALA A 32 -8.70 3.39 17.51
N ALA A 33 -7.70 4.19 17.10
CA ALA A 33 -6.93 5.04 18.00
C ALA A 33 -7.79 6.12 18.70
N GLY A 34 -8.83 6.62 18.04
CA GLY A 34 -9.76 7.61 18.60
C GLY A 34 -10.97 7.01 19.34
N ALA A 35 -11.21 5.71 19.22
CA ALA A 35 -12.41 5.06 19.75
C ALA A 35 -12.41 4.90 21.28
N VAL A 36 -11.24 5.01 21.93
CA VAL A 36 -11.10 4.82 23.38
C VAL A 36 -10.54 6.08 24.02
N ASN A 37 -11.29 6.65 24.96
CA ASN A 37 -10.78 7.66 25.90
C ASN A 37 -10.41 6.96 27.22
N PRO A 38 -9.12 6.75 27.52
CA PRO A 38 -8.70 5.94 28.66
C PRO A 38 -9.09 6.58 30.01
N GLY A 39 -9.04 7.92 30.08
CA GLY A 39 -9.40 8.65 31.29
C GLY A 39 -10.89 8.56 31.60
N GLN A 40 -11.73 8.65 30.57
CA GLN A 40 -13.17 8.51 30.73
C GLN A 40 -13.58 7.07 31.01
N LEU A 41 -13.00 6.10 30.29
CA LEU A 41 -13.25 4.67 30.52
C LEU A 41 -12.85 4.24 31.94
N SER A 42 -11.73 4.73 32.46
CA SER A 42 -11.31 4.45 33.83
C SER A 42 -12.21 5.15 34.87
N ALA A 43 -12.76 6.32 34.56
CA ALA A 43 -13.69 7.02 35.44
C ALA A 43 -15.05 6.30 35.51
N ASP A 44 -15.56 5.83 34.37
CA ASP A 44 -16.84 5.14 34.27
C ASP A 44 -16.82 3.75 34.94
N LEU A 45 -15.69 3.06 34.86
CA LEU A 45 -15.52 1.72 35.43
C LEU A 45 -15.04 1.71 36.88
N GLY A 46 -14.58 2.85 37.39
CA GLY A 46 -14.07 3.00 38.76
C GLY A 46 -12.87 2.10 39.08
N LEU A 47 -12.59 1.94 40.38
CA LEU A 47 -11.38 1.24 40.87
C LEU A 47 -11.28 -0.22 40.37
N VAL A 48 -12.42 -0.91 40.27
CA VAL A 48 -12.51 -2.34 39.91
C VAL A 48 -12.23 -2.58 38.43
N GLY A 49 -12.59 -1.65 37.54
CA GLY A 49 -12.35 -1.82 36.10
C GLY A 49 -11.14 -1.05 35.56
N SER A 50 -10.31 -0.45 36.43
CA SER A 50 -9.08 0.25 36.02
C SER A 50 -8.11 -0.65 35.25
N GLU A 51 -7.95 -1.90 35.68
CA GLU A 51 -7.09 -2.88 35.03
C GLU A 51 -7.67 -3.34 33.67
N PHE A 52 -8.99 -3.46 33.57
CA PHE A 52 -9.66 -3.69 32.29
C PHE A 52 -9.46 -2.50 31.35
N ALA A 53 -9.66 -1.26 31.82
CA ALA A 53 -9.50 -0.05 31.02
C ALA A 53 -8.07 0.06 30.47
N ALA A 54 -7.07 -0.26 31.28
CA ALA A 54 -5.67 -0.31 30.87
C ALA A 54 -5.41 -1.38 29.80
N ARG A 55 -5.85 -2.62 30.02
CA ARG A 55 -5.67 -3.72 29.06
C ARG A 55 -6.41 -3.47 27.75
N PHE A 56 -7.63 -2.96 27.82
CA PHE A 56 -8.44 -2.66 26.65
C PHE A 56 -7.83 -1.52 25.83
N THR A 57 -7.38 -0.44 26.49
CA THR A 57 -6.67 0.65 25.83
C THR A 57 -5.40 0.16 25.15
N ALA A 58 -4.62 -0.69 25.81
CA ALA A 58 -3.42 -1.29 25.23
C ALA A 58 -3.73 -2.14 23.98
N ALA A 59 -4.74 -3.01 24.06
CA ALA A 59 -5.17 -3.85 22.95
C ALA A 59 -5.66 -3.03 21.75
N VAL A 60 -6.42 -1.94 21.99
CA VAL A 60 -6.88 -1.04 20.93
C VAL A 60 -5.70 -0.30 20.28
N SER A 61 -4.72 0.13 21.06
CA SER A 61 -3.50 0.76 20.53
C SER A 61 -2.67 -0.22 19.68
N GLU A 62 -2.50 -1.45 20.14
CA GLU A 62 -1.82 -2.51 19.39
C GLU A 62 -2.55 -2.82 18.08
N HIS A 63 -3.88 -2.90 18.11
CA HIS A 63 -4.69 -3.12 16.91
C HIS A 63 -4.53 -1.97 15.90
N ALA A 64 -4.56 -0.72 16.35
CA ALA A 64 -4.33 0.44 15.49
C ALA A 64 -2.93 0.42 14.85
N GLN A 65 -1.90 0.01 15.61
CA GLN A 65 -0.53 -0.14 15.09
C GLN A 65 -0.42 -1.25 14.05
N ALA A 66 -1.09 -2.39 14.26
CA ALA A 66 -1.13 -3.49 13.31
C ALA A 66 -1.77 -3.06 11.99
N LEU A 67 -2.91 -2.36 12.05
CA LEU A 67 -3.60 -1.82 10.87
C LEU A 67 -2.73 -0.80 10.11
N SER A 68 -2.06 0.11 10.82
CA SER A 68 -1.10 1.06 10.23
C SER A 68 0.08 0.35 9.53
N THR A 69 0.57 -0.73 10.12
CA THR A 69 1.67 -1.51 9.56
C THR A 69 1.24 -2.25 8.31
N ALA A 70 0.06 -2.88 8.32
CA ALA A 70 -0.54 -3.52 7.16
C ALA A 70 -0.78 -2.53 6.02
N SER A 71 -1.30 -1.32 6.33
CA SER A 71 -1.46 -0.23 5.36
C SER A 71 -0.15 0.12 4.67
N ARG A 72 0.95 0.28 5.43
CA ARG A 72 2.29 0.57 4.88
C ARG A 72 2.83 -0.56 4.00
N LEU A 73 2.62 -1.82 4.38
CA LEU A 73 3.03 -2.97 3.58
C LEU A 73 2.30 -3.00 2.23
N VAL A 74 0.99 -2.78 2.24
CA VAL A 74 0.19 -2.74 1.01
C VAL A 74 0.60 -1.56 0.11
N ALA A 75 0.83 -0.38 0.69
CA ALA A 75 1.33 0.78 -0.07
C ALA A 75 2.71 0.51 -0.69
N THR A 76 3.61 -0.13 0.06
CA THR A 76 4.94 -0.52 -0.44
C THR A 76 4.82 -1.49 -1.61
N TYR A 77 3.92 -2.47 -1.51
CA TYR A 77 3.64 -3.40 -2.61
C TYR A 77 3.12 -2.66 -3.85
N GLY A 78 2.16 -1.74 -3.68
CA GLY A 78 1.67 -0.90 -4.78
C GLY A 78 2.77 -0.06 -5.44
N GLN A 79 3.70 0.49 -4.65
CA GLN A 79 4.84 1.25 -5.17
C GLN A 79 5.76 0.37 -6.03
N VAL A 80 6.10 -0.84 -5.56
CA VAL A 80 6.94 -1.77 -6.32
C VAL A 80 6.31 -2.13 -7.67
N LEU A 81 4.99 -2.34 -7.71
CA LEU A 81 4.27 -2.61 -8.95
C LEU A 81 4.31 -1.42 -9.92
N ARG A 82 4.16 -0.19 -9.41
CA ARG A 82 4.30 1.04 -10.21
C ARG A 82 5.69 1.19 -10.80
N ASP A 83 6.72 1.02 -9.98
CA ASP A 83 8.11 1.14 -10.40
C ASP A 83 8.45 0.11 -11.48
N HIS A 84 7.94 -1.12 -11.35
CA HIS A 84 8.10 -2.16 -12.35
C HIS A 84 7.42 -1.82 -13.69
N ASN A 85 6.19 -1.28 -13.64
CA ASN A 85 5.46 -0.86 -14.83
C ASN A 85 6.19 0.29 -15.56
N VAL A 86 6.67 1.29 -14.82
CA VAL A 86 7.45 2.42 -15.38
C VAL A 86 8.74 1.93 -16.03
N ALA A 87 9.49 1.06 -15.36
CA ALA A 87 10.71 0.48 -15.91
C ALA A 87 10.45 -0.29 -17.22
N SER A 88 9.36 -1.05 -17.27
CA SER A 88 8.99 -1.83 -18.47
C SER A 88 8.62 -0.94 -19.65
N GLN A 89 7.81 0.11 -19.43
CA GLN A 89 7.47 1.09 -20.47
C GLN A 89 8.69 1.89 -20.95
N GLY A 90 9.64 2.20 -20.06
CA GLY A 90 10.91 2.84 -20.39
C GLY A 90 11.77 1.98 -21.32
N ILE A 91 11.82 0.67 -21.08
CA ILE A 91 12.54 -0.29 -21.93
C ILE A 91 11.86 -0.42 -23.30
N ASP A 92 10.53 -0.50 -23.35
CA ASP A 92 9.78 -0.60 -24.61
C ASP A 92 9.94 0.65 -25.48
N SER A 93 9.83 1.85 -24.89
CA SER A 93 10.03 3.11 -25.59
C SER A 93 11.47 3.31 -26.06
N GLY A 94 12.46 2.95 -25.23
CA GLY A 94 13.88 2.98 -25.61
C GLY A 94 14.21 2.00 -26.74
N SER A 95 13.63 0.79 -26.70
CA SER A 95 13.80 -0.22 -27.74
C SER A 95 13.10 0.18 -29.04
N ALA A 96 11.88 0.72 -28.97
CA ALA A 96 11.17 1.23 -30.14
C ALA A 96 11.94 2.39 -30.79
N ALA A 97 12.46 3.34 -29.99
CA ALA A 97 13.29 4.42 -30.50
C ALA A 97 14.60 3.93 -31.13
N ALA A 98 15.21 2.86 -30.58
CA ALA A 98 16.39 2.23 -31.16
C ALA A 98 16.09 1.51 -32.49
N VAL A 99 14.95 0.82 -32.57
CA VAL A 99 14.48 0.14 -33.80
C VAL A 99 14.12 1.17 -34.89
N THR A 100 13.42 2.25 -34.56
CA THR A 100 13.11 3.32 -35.51
C THR A 100 14.40 3.95 -36.07
N ARG A 101 15.37 4.24 -35.21
CA ARG A 101 16.66 4.82 -35.62
C ARG A 101 17.50 3.85 -36.45
N ALA A 102 17.43 2.55 -36.17
CA ALA A 102 18.08 1.52 -36.99
C ALA A 102 17.42 1.36 -38.36
N GLY A 103 16.08 1.42 -38.43
CA GLY A 103 15.32 1.33 -39.68
C GLY A 103 15.50 2.56 -40.60
N GLU A 104 15.73 3.74 -40.03
CA GLU A 104 16.09 4.94 -40.80
C GLU A 104 17.52 4.85 -41.41
N GLY A 105 18.39 4.01 -40.86
CA GLY A 105 19.73 3.74 -41.40
C GLY A 105 19.77 2.70 -42.52
N GLU A 106 18.73 1.87 -42.67
CA GLU A 106 18.65 0.82 -43.70
C GLU A 106 17.99 1.29 -45.02
N VAL A 107 17.37 2.47 -45.05
CA VAL A 107 16.77 3.07 -46.28
C VAL A 107 17.70 4.14 -46.89
N SER A 108 18.96 3.78 -47.11
CA SER A 108 19.87 4.56 -47.96
C SER A 108 20.90 3.64 -48.61
N VAL A 109 20.43 2.81 -49.56
CA VAL A 109 21.25 2.17 -50.60
C VAL A 109 20.47 2.22 -51.91
#